data_AF-A0A4U3ECB1-F1
#
_entry.id   AF-A0A4U3ECB1-F1
#
_cell.length_a   1.000
_cell.length_b   1.000
_cell.length_c   1.000
_cell.angle_alpha   90.00
_cell.angle_beta   90.00
_cell.angle_gamma   90.00
#
_symmetry.space_group_name_H-M   'P 1'
#
loop_
_entity.id
_entity.type
_entity.pdbx_description
1 polymer ?
#
loop_
_entity_poly.entity_id
_entity_poly.type
_entity_poly.pdbx_seq_one_letter_code
_entity_poly.pdbx_strand_id
1 'polypeptide(L)'
;MVLSPVLNVAEAWRWKEIGFETGTALEVKVLPGCLILAAQEPQPEPPAEPEVVTTLRKACKKLSARKQREIAVFIELVATPQKRPRKIPEGAVEWRRMD
;
A
#
# COMPACT_ATOMS: atom_id res chain seq x y z
N MET A 1 -30.95 2.05 -29.81
CA MET A 1 -31.21 1.55 -28.45
C MET A 1 -30.34 0.32 -28.25
N VAL A 2 -29.34 0.40 -27.37
CA VAL A 2 -28.52 -0.78 -27.02
C VAL A 2 -29.27 -1.50 -25.91
N LEU A 3 -29.75 -2.70 -26.19
CA LEU A 3 -30.31 -3.58 -25.16
C LEU A 3 -29.15 -4.12 -24.34
N SER A 4 -28.97 -3.61 -23.13
CA SER A 4 -28.05 -4.22 -22.17
C SER A 4 -28.63 -5.57 -21.75
N PRO A 5 -27.89 -6.68 -21.87
CA PRO A 5 -28.36 -7.96 -21.39
C PRO A 5 -28.60 -7.89 -19.87
N VAL A 6 -29.80 -8.26 -19.44
CA VAL A 6 -30.18 -8.34 -18.02
C VAL A 6 -30.26 -9.81 -17.64
N LEU A 7 -29.49 -10.21 -16.62
CA LEU A 7 -29.61 -11.53 -16.02
C LEU A 7 -30.62 -11.46 -14.87
N ASN A 8 -31.79 -12.07 -15.08
CA ASN A 8 -32.78 -12.22 -14.02
C ASN A 8 -32.50 -13.52 -13.25
N VAL A 9 -32.29 -13.41 -11.95
CA VAL A 9 -32.01 -14.56 -11.09
C VAL A 9 -33.22 -14.79 -10.19
N ALA A 10 -33.69 -16.03 -10.14
CA ALA A 10 -34.75 -16.43 -9.22
C ALA A 10 -34.27 -16.24 -7.77
N GLU A 11 -35.18 -15.87 -6.87
CA GLU A 11 -34.87 -15.61 -5.45
C GLU A 11 -33.88 -14.46 -5.21
N ALA A 12 -34.10 -13.32 -5.87
CA ALA A 12 -33.30 -12.11 -5.71
C ALA A 12 -33.10 -11.66 -4.24
N TRP A 13 -34.01 -12.00 -3.32
CA TRP A 13 -33.89 -11.68 -1.90
C TRP A 13 -32.68 -12.37 -1.24
N ARG A 14 -32.31 -13.56 -1.71
CA ARG A 14 -31.22 -14.38 -1.18
C ARG A 14 -29.83 -13.80 -1.47
N TRP A 15 -29.72 -12.93 -2.47
CA TRP A 15 -28.47 -12.26 -2.81
C TRP A 15 -28.02 -11.28 -1.73
N LYS A 16 -29.00 -10.61 -1.09
CA LYS A 16 -28.74 -9.73 0.05
C LYS A 16 -28.15 -10.49 1.23
N GLU A 17 -28.64 -11.70 1.49
CA GLU A 17 -28.13 -12.55 2.59
C GLU A 17 -26.69 -13.02 2.35
N ILE A 18 -26.28 -13.15 1.09
CA ILE A 18 -24.94 -13.56 0.68
C ILE A 18 -24.00 -12.34 0.51
N GLY A 19 -24.49 -11.11 0.78
CA GLY A 19 -23.68 -9.88 0.77
C GLY A 19 -23.61 -9.15 -0.58
N PHE A 20 -24.50 -9.47 -1.52
CA PHE A 20 -24.63 -8.80 -2.81
C PHE A 20 -25.79 -7.80 -2.76
N GLU A 21 -25.50 -6.60 -2.27
CA GLU A 21 -26.47 -5.50 -2.25
C GLU A 21 -26.44 -4.70 -3.58
N THR A 22 -27.48 -3.90 -3.80
CA THR A 22 -27.52 -2.99 -4.96
C THR A 22 -26.33 -2.02 -4.89
N GLY A 23 -25.52 -2.00 -5.94
CA GLY A 23 -24.31 -1.17 -6.00
C GLY A 23 -23.03 -1.87 -5.53
N THR A 24 -23.10 -3.13 -5.08
CA THR A 24 -21.89 -3.94 -4.84
C THR A 24 -21.10 -4.09 -6.15
N ALA A 25 -19.84 -3.66 -6.13
CA ALA A 25 -18.94 -3.91 -7.24
C ALA A 25 -18.72 -5.41 -7.40
N LEU A 26 -18.88 -5.92 -8.62
CA LEU A 26 -18.75 -7.35 -8.92
C LEU A 26 -17.58 -7.59 -9.88
N GLU A 27 -16.81 -8.63 -9.59
CA GLU A 27 -15.97 -9.28 -10.59
C GLU A 27 -16.77 -10.41 -11.24
N VAL A 28 -16.88 -10.39 -12.57
CA VAL A 28 -17.60 -11.39 -13.35
C VAL A 28 -16.61 -12.21 -14.18
N LYS A 29 -16.58 -13.53 -13.96
CA LYS A 29 -15.79 -14.46 -14.79
C LYS A 29 -16.72 -15.39 -15.55
N VAL A 30 -16.55 -15.44 -16.87
CA VAL A 30 -17.29 -16.34 -17.75
C VAL A 30 -16.40 -17.53 -18.08
N LEU A 31 -16.85 -18.73 -17.76
CA LEU A 31 -16.21 -19.98 -18.09
C LEU A 31 -17.18 -20.83 -18.94
N PRO A 32 -16.70 -21.83 -19.68
CA PRO A 32 -17.59 -22.74 -20.41
C PRO A 32 -18.60 -23.40 -19.46
N GLY A 33 -19.88 -23.08 -19.65
CA GLY A 33 -20.98 -23.64 -18.86
C GLY A 33 -21.22 -22.99 -17.49
N CYS A 34 -20.45 -21.99 -17.06
CA CYS A 34 -20.72 -21.29 -15.80
C CYS A 34 -20.31 -19.81 -15.79
N LEU A 35 -20.98 -19.04 -14.93
CA LEU A 35 -20.70 -17.63 -14.67
C LEU A 35 -20.42 -17.47 -13.18
N ILE A 36 -19.26 -16.93 -12.84
CA ILE A 36 -18.83 -16.70 -11.45
C ILE A 36 -18.99 -15.21 -11.15
N LEU A 37 -19.73 -14.92 -10.09
CA LEU A 37 -19.90 -13.59 -9.53
C LEU A 37 -19.17 -13.54 -8.19
N ALA A 38 -18.21 -12.63 -8.06
CA ALA A 38 -17.51 -12.38 -6.80
C ALA A 38 -17.73 -10.92 -6.39
N ALA A 39 -18.08 -10.70 -5.13
CA ALA A 39 -18.11 -9.34 -4.58
C ALA A 39 -16.67 -8.83 -4.58
N GLN A 40 -16.46 -7.67 -5.19
CA GLN A 40 -15.17 -7.01 -5.11
C GLN A 40 -15.04 -6.45 -3.70
N GLU A 41 -14.09 -6.99 -2.94
CA GLU A 41 -13.75 -6.41 -1.65
C GLU A 41 -13.27 -4.97 -1.90
N PRO A 42 -13.79 -3.98 -1.15
CA PRO A 42 -13.28 -2.62 -1.25
C PRO A 42 -11.77 -2.69 -1.08
N GLN A 43 -11.02 -2.27 -2.10
CA GLN A 43 -9.58 -2.11 -1.96
C GLN A 43 -9.38 -1.23 -0.71
N PRO A 44 -8.56 -1.67 0.27
CA PRO A 44 -8.28 -0.85 1.43
C PRO A 44 -7.89 0.52 0.92
N GLU A 45 -8.61 1.55 1.34
CA GLU A 45 -8.23 2.91 0.99
C GLU A 45 -6.76 3.07 1.36
N PRO A 46 -5.89 3.48 0.41
CA PRO A 46 -4.48 3.61 0.71
C PRO A 46 -4.36 4.48 1.97
N PRO A 47 -3.56 4.06 2.98
CA PRO A 47 -3.47 4.77 4.23
C PRO A 47 -3.27 6.25 3.95
N ALA A 48 -4.11 7.10 4.54
CA ALA A 48 -4.00 8.54 4.36
C ALA A 48 -2.54 8.94 4.61
N GLU A 49 -1.92 9.61 3.63
CA GLU A 49 -0.52 9.98 3.75
C GLU A 49 -0.32 10.78 5.04
N PRO A 50 0.68 10.43 5.88
CA PRO A 50 0.87 11.13 7.14
C PRO A 50 1.15 12.61 6.87
N GLU A 51 0.63 13.49 7.73
CA GLU A 51 0.69 14.94 7.55
C GLU A 51 2.12 15.46 7.31
N VAL A 52 3.12 14.80 7.90
CA VAL A 52 4.53 15.10 7.70
C VAL A 52 4.98 14.93 6.24
N VAL A 53 4.50 13.88 5.55
CA VAL A 53 4.86 13.61 4.14
C VAL A 53 4.21 14.64 3.23
N THR A 54 2.95 14.99 3.49
CA THR A 54 2.23 15.99 2.69
C THR A 54 2.83 17.39 2.86
N THR A 55 3.20 17.75 4.10
CA THR A 55 3.88 19.01 4.42
C THR A 55 5.26 19.08 3.77
N LEU A 56 6.05 18.00 3.87
CA LEU A 56 7.37 17.90 3.25
C LEU A 56 7.27 18.05 1.73
N ARG A 57 6.32 17.38 1.06
CA ARG A 57 6.08 17.54 -0.38
C ARG A 57 5.77 18.98 -0.76
N LYS A 58 4.91 19.67 0.01
CA LYS A 58 4.59 21.10 -0.22
C LYS A 58 5.82 21.98 -0.03
N ALA A 59 6.66 21.71 0.96
CA ALA A 59 7.90 22.44 1.21
C ALA A 59 8.91 22.23 0.07
N CYS A 60 9.12 20.98 -0.36
CA CYS A 60 10.04 20.64 -1.44
C CYS A 60 9.67 21.31 -2.77
N LYS A 61 8.38 21.48 -3.08
CA LYS A 61 7.91 22.22 -4.27
C LYS A 61 8.37 23.68 -4.31
N LYS A 62 8.67 24.30 -3.16
CA LYS A 62 9.14 25.70 -3.06
C LYS A 62 10.66 25.83 -3.20
N LEU A 63 11.39 24.72 -3.28
CA LEU A 63 12.84 24.69 -3.34
C LEU A 63 13.33 24.62 -4.79
N SER A 64 14.51 25.16 -5.06
CA SER A 64 15.19 24.97 -6.33
C SER A 64 15.62 23.51 -6.53
N ALA A 65 15.79 23.10 -7.78
CA ALA A 65 16.26 21.75 -8.11
C ALA A 65 17.60 21.41 -7.43
N ARG A 66 18.50 22.38 -7.27
CA ARG A 66 19.77 22.20 -6.54
C ARG A 66 19.52 21.83 -5.08
N LYS A 67 18.66 22.58 -4.39
CA LYS A 67 18.39 22.37 -2.97
C LYS A 67 17.60 21.08 -2.71
N GLN A 68 16.73 20.68 -3.65
CA GLN A 68 16.08 19.37 -3.61
C GLN A 68 17.09 18.22 -3.66
N ARG A 69 18.11 18.31 -4.53
CA ARG A 69 19.18 17.30 -4.62
C ARG A 69 20.01 17.24 -3.34
N GLU A 70 20.39 18.38 -2.78
CA GLU A 70 21.14 18.44 -1.51
C GLU A 70 20.36 17.77 -0.36
N ILE A 71 19.04 17.99 -0.30
CA ILE A 71 18.16 17.34 0.69
C ILE A 71 18.07 15.83 0.45
N ALA A 72 17.94 15.38 -0.80
CA ALA A 72 17.89 13.95 -1.12
C ALA A 72 19.16 13.22 -0.66
N VAL A 73 20.34 13.79 -0.95
CA VAL A 73 21.65 13.27 -0.50
C VAL A 73 21.73 13.24 1.03
N PHE A 74 21.23 14.27 1.70
CA PHE A 74 21.21 14.30 3.17
C PHE A 74 20.32 13.21 3.76
N ILE A 75 19.12 13.01 3.20
CA ILE A 75 18.20 11.95 3.63
C ILE A 75 18.85 10.58 3.46
N GLU A 76 19.51 10.32 2.32
CA GLU A 76 20.23 9.06 2.08
C GLU A 76 21.33 8.83 3.12
N LEU A 77 22.10 9.88 3.46
CA LEU A 77 23.16 9.80 4.48
C LEU A 77 22.61 9.43 5.86
N VAL A 78 21.48 10.02 6.25
CA VAL A 78 20.84 9.78 7.56
C VAL A 78 20.07 8.45 7.60
N ALA A 79 19.43 8.08 6.48
CA ALA A 79 18.70 6.82 6.35
C ALA A 79 19.62 5.61 6.31
N THR A 80 20.87 5.79 5.87
CA THR A 80 21.88 4.74 5.92
C THR A 80 22.16 4.38 7.39
N PRO A 81 21.86 3.14 7.82
CA PRO A 81 22.14 2.71 9.19
C PRO A 81 23.66 2.75 9.41
N GLN A 82 24.12 3.69 10.23
CA GLN A 82 25.50 3.70 10.66
C GLN A 82 25.79 2.40 11.39
N LYS A 83 26.92 1.75 11.07
CA LYS A 83 27.41 0.59 11.84
C LYS A 83 27.61 1.07 13.27
N ARG A 84 26.59 0.86 14.11
CA ARG A 84 26.72 1.10 15.55
C ARG A 84 27.91 0.27 15.99
N PRO A 85 28.92 0.84 16.67
CA PRO A 85 29.96 0.02 17.28
C PRO A 85 29.24 -1.08 18.08
N ARG A 86 29.72 -2.32 17.93
CA ARG A 86 29.14 -3.47 18.62
C ARG A 86 28.95 -3.05 20.07
N LYS A 87 27.73 -3.18 20.60
CA LYS A 87 27.51 -3.06 22.04
C LYS A 87 28.29 -4.21 22.65
N ILE A 88 29.52 -3.95 23.09
CA ILE A 88 30.24 -4.88 23.95
C ILE A 88 29.42 -4.86 25.25
N PRO A 89 28.84 -5.99 25.67
CA PRO A 89 28.16 -6.07 26.95
C PRO A 89 29.11 -5.54 28.03
N GLU A 90 28.62 -4.70 28.93
CA GLU A 90 29.42 -4.17 30.03
C GLU A 90 30.03 -5.34 30.82
N GLY A 91 31.35 -5.53 30.70
CA GLY A 91 32.09 -6.66 31.28
C GLY A 91 32.67 -7.70 30.29
N ALA A 92 32.37 -7.63 28.98
CA ALA A 92 32.96 -8.56 28.01
C ALA A 92 34.34 -8.07 27.50
N VAL A 93 35.39 -8.85 27.77
CA VAL A 93 36.75 -8.59 27.28
C VAL A 93 37.02 -9.44 26.04
N GLU A 94 37.24 -8.79 24.89
CA GLU A 94 37.60 -9.46 23.63
C GLU A 94 39.12 -9.35 23.41
N TRP A 95 39.82 -10.48 23.52
CA TRP A 95 41.25 -10.54 23.25
C TRP A 95 41.49 -10.52 21.74
N ARG A 96 41.94 -9.38 21.19
CA ARG A 96 42.46 -9.38 19.83
C ARG A 96 43.85 -10.00 19.81
N ARG A 97 44.04 -11.00 18.95
CA ARG A 97 45.38 -11.46 18.61
C ARG A 97 46.11 -10.35 17.86
N MET A 98 47.32 -10.05 18.31
CA MET A 98 48.26 -9.25 17.55
C MET A 98 48.97 -10.21 16.60
N ASP A 99 48.80 -9.99 15.30
CA ASP A 99 49.64 -10.58 14.26
C ASP A 99 50.88 -9.69 14.06
#